data_AF-A0A1Q3EF64-F1
#
_entry.id   AF-A0A1Q3EF64-F1
#
_cell.length_a   1.000
_cell.length_b   1.000
_cell.length_c   1.000
_cell.angle_alpha   90.00
_cell.angle_beta   90.00
_cell.angle_gamma   90.00
#
_symmetry.space_group_name_H-M   'P 1'
#
loop_
_entity.id
_entity.type
_entity.pdbx_description
1 polymer ?
#
loop_
_entity_poly.entity_id
_entity_poly.type
_entity_poly.pdbx_seq_one_letter_code
_entity_poly.pdbx_strand_id
1 'polypeptide(L)'
;MILEDLGVPYETFEDLQEEAIEHTRRATESLATAARLLENFGLGNSFRLTSILLGLSRLGVDNHIQAEPFHRSVLNYAVHHILRELKHHTRIPVEGAWNLVGVADEHGFLQEGEIFAAIKEPNGAIQYLEGECIVTRSPAIHPGDCQIAIAIGPPPSGSCFAREPLTNTVVFPTIGSRPMPSMLGGGDLDGDTYNVIPLNIHPQLRPTITVDPASYARPTRKLLDQGFARLGSVTFFFLWRPIRSALSSSSSLPDQLTASLSSMQLLRASLLCNSITGIRCSAFVQDISCLTRSLLRLQ
;
A
#
# COMPACT_ATOMS: atom_id res chain seq x y z
N MET A 1 11.41 2.13 11.00
CA MET A 1 10.68 2.15 9.72
C MET A 1 10.93 0.78 9.11
N ILE A 2 9.93 -0.03 8.71
CA ILE A 2 10.15 -1.48 8.54
C ILE A 2 11.33 -1.84 7.63
N LEU A 3 11.48 -1.20 6.47
CA LEU A 3 12.60 -1.48 5.57
C LEU A 3 13.97 -1.09 6.16
N GLU A 4 14.03 0.03 6.88
CA GLU A 4 15.22 0.45 7.64
C GLU A 4 15.56 -0.55 8.75
N ASP A 5 14.54 -1.04 9.47
CA ASP A 5 14.68 -2.05 10.52
C ASP A 5 15.15 -3.41 9.96
N LEU A 6 14.86 -3.68 8.68
CA LEU A 6 15.34 -4.86 7.94
C LEU A 6 16.72 -4.63 7.29
N GLY A 7 17.36 -3.49 7.55
CA GLY A 7 18.73 -3.18 7.14
C GLY A 7 18.86 -2.51 5.78
N VAL A 8 17.82 -1.85 5.27
CA VAL A 8 17.95 -0.90 4.16
C VAL A 8 18.54 0.41 4.70
N PRO A 9 19.64 0.94 4.14
CA PRO A 9 20.24 2.18 4.62
C PRO A 9 19.28 3.37 4.55
N TYR A 10 19.40 4.30 5.50
CA TYR A 10 18.59 5.51 5.54
C TYR A 10 18.82 6.37 4.29
N GLU A 11 20.07 6.44 3.84
CA GLU A 11 20.55 7.20 2.69
C GLU A 11 19.78 6.82 1.42
N THR A 12 19.39 5.56 1.27
CA THR A 12 18.55 5.11 0.15
C THR A 12 17.21 5.84 0.09
N PHE A 13 16.57 6.11 1.24
CA PHE A 13 15.29 6.83 1.28
C PHE A 13 15.48 8.33 1.08
N GLU A 14 16.60 8.87 1.56
CA GLU A 14 16.99 10.26 1.31
C GLU A 14 17.22 10.51 -0.18
N ASP A 15 17.96 9.64 -0.86
CA ASP A 15 18.22 9.70 -2.30
C ASP A 15 16.90 9.65 -3.11
N LEU A 16 16.00 8.72 -2.76
CA LEU A 16 14.69 8.62 -3.41
C LEU A 16 13.82 9.87 -3.16
N GLN A 17 13.91 10.46 -1.97
CA GLN A 17 13.20 11.70 -1.66
C GLN A 17 13.77 12.88 -2.47
N GLU A 18 15.09 12.99 -2.57
CA GLU A 18 15.76 14.04 -3.34
C GLU A 18 15.44 13.91 -4.84
N GLU A 19 15.48 12.68 -5.37
CA GLU A 19 15.05 12.39 -6.74
C GLU A 19 13.61 12.81 -6.98
N ALA A 20 12.69 12.51 -6.06
CA ALA A 20 11.29 12.90 -6.16
C ALA A 20 11.10 14.43 -6.15
N ILE A 21 11.87 15.15 -5.35
CA ILE A 21 11.86 16.62 -5.30
C ILE A 21 12.35 17.19 -6.63
N GLU A 22 13.47 16.69 -7.15
CA GLU A 22 14.05 17.16 -8.41
C GLU A 22 13.18 16.80 -9.61
N HIS A 23 12.57 15.61 -9.63
CA HIS A 23 11.59 15.25 -10.65
C HIS A 23 10.38 16.19 -10.64
N THR A 24 9.86 16.52 -9.45
CA THR A 24 8.73 17.46 -9.30
C THR A 24 9.06 18.86 -9.83
N ARG A 25 10.29 19.35 -9.58
CA ARG A 25 10.75 20.65 -10.08
C ARG A 25 10.92 20.64 -11.59
N ARG A 26 11.66 19.66 -12.13
CA ARG A 26 11.91 19.51 -13.57
C ARG A 26 10.62 19.31 -14.37
N ALA A 27 9.61 18.67 -13.78
CA ALA A 27 8.34 18.47 -14.46
C ALA A 27 7.64 19.78 -14.87
N THR A 28 8.00 20.93 -14.29
CA THR A 28 7.47 22.25 -14.69
C THR A 28 8.10 22.83 -15.96
N GLU A 29 9.17 22.24 -16.48
CA GLU A 29 9.95 22.76 -17.61
C GLU A 29 9.30 22.53 -18.98
N SER A 30 8.31 21.65 -19.10
CA SER A 30 7.56 21.44 -20.34
C SER A 30 6.08 21.18 -20.06
N LEU A 31 5.20 21.50 -21.01
CA LEU A 31 3.77 21.23 -20.86
C LEU A 31 3.48 19.73 -20.78
N ALA A 32 4.22 18.91 -21.52
CA ALA A 32 4.05 17.47 -21.52
C ALA A 32 4.44 16.84 -20.18
N THR A 33 5.57 17.23 -19.60
CA THR A 33 6.00 16.75 -18.27
C THR A 33 5.08 17.25 -17.17
N ALA A 34 4.62 18.50 -17.26
CA ALA A 34 3.68 19.07 -16.31
C ALA A 34 2.33 18.34 -16.34
N ALA A 35 1.86 17.95 -17.53
CA ALA A 35 0.65 17.17 -17.68
C ALA A 35 0.77 15.80 -16.99
N ARG A 36 1.88 15.09 -17.18
CA ARG A 36 2.16 13.80 -16.54
C ARG A 36 2.26 13.94 -15.02
N LEU A 37 2.90 14.99 -14.52
CA LEU A 37 2.95 15.28 -13.09
C LEU A 37 1.55 15.45 -12.50
N LEU A 38 0.71 16.26 -13.13
CA LEU A 38 -0.67 16.46 -12.68
C LEU A 38 -1.46 15.15 -12.68
N GLU A 39 -1.31 14.33 -13.72
CA GLU A 39 -1.96 13.02 -13.83
C GLU A 39 -1.53 12.07 -12.71
N ASN A 40 -0.22 11.93 -12.47
CA ASN A 40 0.35 11.03 -11.46
C ASN A 40 -0.13 11.37 -10.04
N PHE A 41 -0.31 12.66 -9.74
CA PHE A 41 -0.80 13.12 -8.44
C PHE A 41 -2.31 13.36 -8.40
N GLY A 42 -3.04 13.03 -9.48
CA GLY A 42 -4.50 13.19 -9.57
C GLY A 42 -4.99 14.64 -9.51
N LEU A 43 -4.14 15.59 -9.89
CA LEU A 43 -4.40 17.02 -9.83
C LEU A 43 -5.07 17.52 -11.11
N GLY A 44 -6.12 18.34 -10.99
CA GLY A 44 -6.74 18.98 -12.16
C GLY A 44 -7.65 18.11 -13.01
N ASN A 45 -7.98 16.89 -12.55
CA ASN A 45 -8.86 15.95 -13.27
C ASN A 45 -10.24 16.55 -13.60
N SER A 46 -10.85 17.28 -12.67
CA SER A 46 -12.15 17.94 -12.88
C SER A 46 -12.17 18.92 -14.05
N PHE A 47 -11.01 19.48 -14.39
CA PHE A 47 -10.85 20.45 -15.48
C PHE A 47 -10.13 19.87 -16.70
N ARG A 48 -9.83 18.55 -16.68
CA ARG A 48 -9.09 17.84 -17.74
C ARG A 48 -7.75 18.51 -18.09
N LEU A 49 -7.06 19.07 -17.09
CA LEU A 49 -5.82 19.83 -17.31
C LEU A 49 -4.77 19.01 -18.05
N THR A 50 -4.59 17.73 -17.73
CA THR A 50 -3.66 16.83 -18.43
C THR A 50 -3.94 16.81 -19.93
N SER A 51 -5.19 16.60 -20.35
CA SER A 51 -5.57 16.55 -21.77
C SER A 51 -5.33 17.88 -22.48
N ILE A 52 -5.60 18.99 -21.80
CA ILE A 52 -5.41 20.35 -22.34
C ILE A 52 -3.91 20.61 -22.54
N LEU A 53 -3.09 20.38 -21.52
CA LEU A 53 -1.64 20.60 -21.59
C LEU A 53 -0.97 19.73 -22.66
N LEU A 54 -1.35 18.44 -22.76
CA LEU A 54 -0.88 17.56 -23.85
C LEU A 54 -1.37 18.00 -25.23
N GLY A 55 -2.56 18.59 -25.31
CA GLY A 55 -3.08 19.19 -26.55
C GLY A 55 -2.25 20.41 -26.97
N LEU A 56 -1.97 21.31 -26.03
CA LEU A 56 -1.17 22.51 -26.25
C LEU A 56 0.28 22.18 -26.62
N SER A 57 0.89 21.20 -25.94
CA SER A 57 2.24 20.74 -26.27
C SER A 57 2.32 20.18 -27.70
N ARG A 58 1.29 19.45 -28.16
CA ARG A 58 1.20 18.97 -29.55
C ARG A 58 1.06 20.08 -30.58
N LEU A 59 0.57 21.26 -30.18
CA LEU A 59 0.49 22.44 -31.04
C LEU A 59 1.80 23.24 -31.06
N GLY A 60 2.79 22.89 -30.23
CA GLY A 60 4.11 23.54 -30.18
C GLY A 60 4.08 24.96 -29.61
N VAL A 61 3.11 25.27 -28.74
CA VAL A 61 2.93 26.60 -28.14
C VAL A 61 3.53 26.72 -26.73
N ASP A 62 4.40 25.78 -26.34
CA ASP A 62 4.97 25.66 -25.00
C ASP A 62 5.54 26.98 -24.48
N ASN A 63 6.35 27.67 -25.30
CA ASN A 63 6.96 28.96 -24.92
C ASN A 63 5.94 30.06 -24.59
N HIS A 64 4.80 30.09 -25.30
CA HIS A 64 3.77 31.10 -25.08
C HIS A 64 2.97 30.83 -23.80
N ILE A 65 2.70 29.55 -23.51
CA ILE A 65 1.96 29.13 -22.32
C ILE A 65 2.84 29.24 -21.07
N GLN A 66 4.12 28.93 -21.16
CA GLN A 66 5.05 29.06 -20.03
C GLN A 66 5.28 30.51 -19.59
N ALA A 67 5.18 31.47 -20.52
CA ALA A 67 5.22 32.89 -20.19
C ALA A 67 3.94 33.39 -19.49
N GLU A 68 2.85 32.61 -19.53
CA GLU A 68 1.54 33.03 -19.03
C GLU A 68 1.47 32.91 -17.48
N PRO A 69 1.09 34.00 -16.77
CA PRO A 69 1.08 34.01 -15.31
C PRO A 69 0.15 32.99 -14.65
N PHE A 70 -1.03 32.72 -15.22
CA PHE A 70 -1.98 31.75 -14.69
C PHE A 70 -1.43 30.33 -14.77
N HIS A 71 -0.84 29.91 -15.88
CA HIS A 71 -0.18 28.62 -16.05
C HIS A 71 0.91 28.42 -14.98
N ARG A 72 1.80 29.40 -14.82
CA ARG A 72 2.86 29.36 -13.79
C ARG A 72 2.27 29.26 -12.38
N SER A 73 1.19 29.98 -12.10
CA SER A 73 0.52 29.93 -10.79
C SER A 73 -0.09 28.56 -10.50
N VAL A 74 -0.73 27.94 -11.50
CA VAL A 74 -1.29 26.58 -11.40
C VAL A 74 -0.19 25.56 -11.14
N LEU A 75 0.92 25.62 -11.88
CA LEU A 75 2.04 24.70 -11.69
C LEU A 75 2.72 24.90 -10.33
N ASN A 76 2.93 26.14 -9.89
CA ASN A 76 3.50 26.41 -8.56
C ASN A 76 2.62 25.83 -7.46
N TYR A 77 1.28 25.95 -7.57
CA TYR A 77 0.37 25.33 -6.61
C TYR A 77 0.49 23.80 -6.62
N ALA A 78 0.57 23.18 -7.80
CA ALA A 78 0.76 21.74 -7.92
C ALA A 78 2.08 21.28 -7.28
N VAL A 79 3.19 21.95 -7.58
CA VAL A 79 4.51 21.68 -6.98
C VAL A 79 4.45 21.82 -5.47
N HIS A 80 3.90 22.92 -4.95
CA HIS A 80 3.79 23.11 -3.50
C HIS A 80 2.90 22.06 -2.84
N HIS A 81 1.82 21.63 -3.49
CA HIS A 81 0.99 20.55 -3.00
C HIS A 81 1.77 19.23 -2.91
N ILE A 82 2.49 18.86 -3.96
CA ILE A 82 3.30 17.63 -4.01
C ILE A 82 4.42 17.66 -2.97
N LEU A 83 5.16 18.77 -2.87
CA LEU A 83 6.23 18.93 -1.87
C LEU A 83 5.67 18.92 -0.44
N ARG A 84 4.44 19.41 -0.23
CA ARG A 84 3.76 19.33 1.06
C ARG A 84 3.40 17.88 1.41
N GLU A 85 2.89 17.10 0.46
CA GLU A 85 2.61 15.67 0.64
C GLU A 85 3.90 14.90 0.98
N LEU A 86 5.00 15.18 0.28
CA LEU A 86 6.31 14.60 0.60
C LEU A 86 6.77 14.96 2.01
N LYS A 87 6.66 16.23 2.40
CA LYS A 87 7.10 16.72 3.73
C LYS A 87 6.30 16.15 4.90
N HIS A 88 4.98 16.05 4.77
CA HIS A 88 4.10 15.73 5.89
C HIS A 88 3.62 14.27 5.92
N HIS A 89 3.59 13.61 4.77
CA HIS A 89 3.14 12.22 4.65
C HIS A 89 4.25 11.27 4.18
N THR A 90 5.42 11.79 3.82
CA THR A 90 6.58 10.99 3.36
C THR A 90 6.19 9.98 2.27
N ARG A 91 5.31 10.41 1.36
CA ARG A 91 4.85 9.61 0.21
C ARG A 91 5.88 9.68 -0.91
N ILE A 92 7.01 9.02 -0.70
CA ILE A 92 8.12 9.00 -1.66
C ILE A 92 7.73 8.06 -2.82
N PRO A 93 7.64 8.57 -4.07
CA PRO A 93 7.38 7.72 -5.22
C PRO A 93 8.60 6.83 -5.49
N VAL A 94 8.34 5.55 -5.82
CA VAL A 94 9.36 4.60 -6.24
C VAL A 94 8.99 4.15 -7.65
N GLU A 95 9.79 4.53 -8.65
CA GLU A 95 9.47 4.28 -10.05
C GLU A 95 9.43 2.78 -10.37
N GLY A 96 8.41 2.29 -11.06
CA GLY A 96 8.30 0.85 -11.37
C GLY A 96 7.92 -0.04 -10.18
N ALA A 97 7.69 0.54 -8.99
CA ALA A 97 6.93 -0.11 -7.93
C ALA A 97 5.42 0.09 -8.16
N TRP A 98 4.63 -0.91 -7.82
CA TRP A 98 3.20 -0.92 -8.10
C TRP A 98 2.40 -1.32 -6.88
N ASN A 99 1.22 -0.72 -6.71
CA ASN A 99 0.22 -1.22 -5.78
C ASN A 99 -0.85 -1.99 -6.56
N LEU A 100 -0.85 -3.32 -6.42
CA LEU A 100 -1.64 -4.24 -7.24
C LEU A 100 -2.67 -4.98 -6.40
N VAL A 101 -3.83 -5.28 -6.98
CA VAL A 101 -4.84 -6.12 -6.32
C VAL A 101 -4.35 -7.57 -6.27
N GLY A 102 -4.48 -8.21 -5.11
CA GLY A 102 -4.11 -9.61 -4.93
C GLY A 102 -5.16 -10.57 -5.49
N VAL A 103 -4.71 -11.60 -6.22
CA VAL A 103 -5.56 -12.67 -6.75
C VAL A 103 -4.93 -14.04 -6.45
N ALA A 104 -5.76 -15.07 -6.31
CA ALA A 104 -5.30 -16.44 -6.11
C ALA A 104 -5.01 -17.12 -7.45
N ASP A 105 -3.96 -17.93 -7.50
CA ASP A 105 -3.73 -18.84 -8.63
C ASP A 105 -4.69 -20.04 -8.57
N GLU A 106 -5.80 -19.93 -9.30
CA GLU A 106 -6.81 -21.00 -9.39
C GLU A 106 -6.31 -22.26 -10.11
N HIS A 107 -5.23 -22.15 -10.90
CA HIS A 107 -4.70 -23.25 -11.71
C HIS A 107 -3.57 -24.02 -11.01
N GLY A 108 -3.02 -23.49 -9.91
CA GLY A 108 -1.88 -24.08 -9.21
C GLY A 108 -0.62 -24.16 -10.08
N PHE A 109 -0.41 -23.16 -10.93
CA PHE A 109 0.77 -23.02 -11.78
C PHE A 109 1.99 -22.52 -10.99
N LEU A 110 1.79 -21.54 -10.11
CA LEU A 110 2.84 -20.90 -9.30
C LEU A 110 3.26 -21.80 -8.14
N GLN A 111 4.58 -21.87 -7.89
CA GLN A 111 5.15 -22.56 -6.73
C GLN A 111 5.19 -21.65 -5.49
N GLU A 112 5.43 -22.24 -4.32
CA GLU A 112 5.58 -21.49 -3.07
C GLU A 112 6.74 -20.48 -3.19
N GLY A 113 6.45 -19.20 -2.94
CA GLY A 113 7.41 -18.10 -3.06
C GLY A 113 7.44 -17.43 -4.44
N GLU A 114 6.76 -17.98 -5.45
CA GLU A 114 6.62 -17.35 -6.77
C GLU A 114 5.38 -16.46 -6.84
N ILE A 115 5.44 -15.40 -7.65
CA ILE A 115 4.29 -14.56 -7.98
C ILE A 115 4.21 -14.32 -9.48
N PHE A 116 3.02 -14.03 -9.97
CA PHE A 116 2.82 -13.50 -11.32
C PHE A 116 2.22 -12.10 -11.24
N ALA A 117 2.90 -11.11 -11.81
CA ALA A 117 2.42 -9.73 -11.84
C ALA A 117 2.53 -9.18 -13.26
N ALA A 118 1.39 -8.79 -13.82
CA ALA A 118 1.29 -8.20 -15.14
C ALA A 118 0.67 -6.81 -15.00
N ILE A 119 1.33 -5.79 -15.54
CA ILE A 119 0.89 -4.40 -15.54
C ILE A 119 0.52 -4.02 -16.96
N LYS A 120 -0.65 -3.41 -17.13
CA LYS A 120 -1.13 -2.90 -18.41
C LYS A 120 -1.59 -1.48 -18.24
N GLU A 121 -0.77 -0.55 -18.71
CA GLU A 121 -1.16 0.84 -18.87
C GLU A 121 -2.23 1.00 -19.95
N PRO A 122 -3.11 2.03 -19.89
CA PRO A 122 -4.24 2.19 -20.80
C PRO A 122 -3.91 2.09 -22.30
N ASN A 123 -2.72 2.56 -22.71
CA ASN A 123 -2.24 2.53 -24.09
C ASN A 123 -0.92 1.74 -24.25
N GLY A 124 -0.51 1.00 -23.22
CA GLY A 124 0.77 0.31 -23.16
C GLY A 124 0.70 -1.16 -23.57
N ALA A 125 1.88 -1.73 -23.86
CA ALA A 125 2.04 -3.18 -23.87
C ALA A 125 1.93 -3.73 -22.43
N ILE A 126 1.63 -5.03 -22.31
CA ILE A 126 1.66 -5.68 -21.00
C ILE A 126 3.12 -5.80 -20.57
N GLN A 127 3.43 -5.22 -19.41
CA GLN A 127 4.70 -5.37 -18.72
C GLN A 127 4.57 -6.48 -17.68
N TYR A 128 5.52 -7.42 -17.69
CA TYR A 128 5.60 -8.46 -16.67
C TYR A 128 6.72 -8.13 -15.69
N LEU A 129 6.46 -8.26 -14.39
CA LEU A 129 7.53 -8.19 -13.40
C LEU A 129 8.29 -9.52 -13.40
N GLU A 130 9.61 -9.45 -13.29
CA GLU A 130 10.52 -10.59 -13.35
C GLU A 130 11.58 -10.46 -12.27
N GLY A 131 11.93 -11.59 -11.65
CA GLY A 131 12.97 -11.67 -10.63
C GLY A 131 12.46 -11.34 -9.22
N GLU A 132 13.38 -11.14 -8.29
CA GLU A 132 13.03 -10.89 -6.90
C GLU A 132 12.27 -9.57 -6.74
N CYS A 133 11.17 -9.62 -6.00
CA CYS A 133 10.31 -8.48 -5.69
C CYS A 133 10.05 -8.47 -4.19
N ILE A 134 10.10 -7.29 -3.57
CA ILE A 134 9.52 -7.08 -2.25
C ILE A 134 8.00 -7.04 -2.41
N VAL A 135 7.29 -7.80 -1.59
CA VAL A 135 5.84 -7.74 -1.47
C VAL A 135 5.48 -7.37 -0.05
N THR A 136 4.66 -6.35 0.10
CA THR A 136 4.15 -5.91 1.39
C THR A 136 2.73 -5.37 1.27
N ARG A 137 2.03 -5.25 2.41
CA ARG A 137 0.69 -4.67 2.48
C ARG A 137 0.64 -3.57 3.51
N SER A 138 -0.05 -2.49 3.17
CA SER A 138 -0.32 -1.39 4.10
C SER A 138 -1.54 -1.69 5.00
N PRO A 139 -1.48 -1.43 6.31
CA PRO A 139 -0.29 -1.06 7.08
C PRO A 139 0.61 -2.27 7.38
N ALA A 140 1.92 -2.11 7.24
CA ALA A 140 2.91 -3.07 7.70
C ALA A 140 3.32 -2.69 9.13
N ILE A 141 3.31 -3.65 10.06
CA ILE A 141 3.61 -3.41 11.48
C ILE A 141 4.74 -4.33 11.95
N HIS A 142 4.69 -5.61 11.57
CA HIS A 142 5.72 -6.58 11.90
C HIS A 142 6.83 -6.53 10.84
N PRO A 143 8.12 -6.70 11.20
CA PRO A 143 9.21 -6.78 10.21
C PRO A 143 8.97 -7.84 9.13
N GLY A 144 8.38 -8.97 9.51
CA GLY A 144 7.95 -10.03 8.59
C GLY A 144 6.72 -9.71 7.72
N ASP A 145 6.14 -8.49 7.78
CA ASP A 145 5.12 -8.04 6.82
C ASP A 145 5.71 -7.59 5.47
N CYS A 146 7.03 -7.64 5.37
CA CYS A 146 7.78 -7.44 4.14
C CYS A 146 8.41 -8.78 3.77
N GLN A 147 7.93 -9.39 2.68
CA GLN A 147 8.43 -10.67 2.19
C GLN A 147 9.05 -10.49 0.82
N ILE A 148 10.01 -11.34 0.48
CA ILE A 148 10.60 -11.40 -0.87
C ILE A 148 9.92 -12.54 -1.62
N ALA A 149 9.45 -12.24 -2.83
CA ALA A 149 8.86 -13.20 -3.76
C ALA A 149 9.61 -13.17 -5.09
N ILE A 150 9.53 -14.24 -5.86
CA ILE A 150 10.13 -14.32 -7.20
C ILE A 150 9.02 -14.13 -8.23
N ALA A 151 9.05 -13.01 -8.95
CA ALA A 151 8.16 -12.79 -10.08
C ALA A 151 8.63 -13.61 -11.28
N ILE A 152 7.74 -14.44 -11.84
CA ILE A 152 8.09 -15.41 -12.89
C ILE A 152 8.38 -14.77 -14.26
N GLY A 153 8.10 -13.48 -14.43
CA GLY A 153 8.24 -12.80 -15.72
C GLY A 153 7.13 -13.15 -16.72
N PRO A 154 7.43 -13.04 -18.03
CA PRO A 154 6.49 -13.38 -19.08
C PRO A 154 6.04 -14.85 -18.98
N PRO A 155 4.73 -15.13 -19.04
CA PRO A 155 4.23 -16.46 -18.81
C PRO A 155 4.62 -17.40 -19.98
N PRO A 156 5.03 -18.66 -19.71
CA PRO A 156 5.40 -19.61 -20.77
C PRO A 156 4.27 -19.80 -21.80
N SER A 157 4.63 -20.00 -23.06
CA SER A 157 3.65 -20.20 -24.13
C SER A 157 2.73 -21.39 -23.84
N GLY A 158 1.41 -21.15 -23.89
CA GLY A 158 0.40 -22.17 -23.60
C GLY A 158 0.04 -22.36 -22.12
N SER A 159 0.69 -21.64 -21.20
CA SER A 159 0.26 -21.60 -19.79
C SER A 159 -1.10 -20.90 -19.61
N CYS A 160 -1.72 -21.07 -18.43
CA CYS A 160 -2.96 -20.38 -18.07
C CYS A 160 -2.82 -18.86 -18.18
N PHE A 161 -1.75 -18.30 -17.63
CA PHE A 161 -1.46 -16.85 -17.67
C PHE A 161 -1.12 -16.32 -19.06
N ALA A 162 -0.64 -17.17 -19.97
CA ALA A 162 -0.45 -16.79 -21.38
C ALA A 162 -1.78 -16.71 -22.14
N ARG A 163 -2.77 -17.55 -21.78
CA ARG A 163 -4.10 -17.55 -22.39
C ARG A 163 -4.98 -16.42 -21.83
N GLU A 164 -4.93 -16.25 -20.52
CA GLU A 164 -5.75 -15.30 -19.77
C GLU A 164 -4.85 -14.50 -18.83
N PRO A 165 -4.16 -13.48 -19.35
CA PRO A 165 -3.30 -12.65 -18.52
C PRO A 165 -4.15 -11.82 -17.54
N LEU A 166 -3.98 -12.09 -16.26
CA LEU A 166 -4.55 -11.30 -15.17
C LEU A 166 -3.79 -9.98 -15.04
N THR A 167 -4.15 -8.99 -15.85
CA THR A 167 -3.49 -7.67 -15.90
C THR A 167 -3.91 -6.78 -14.74
N ASN A 168 -3.00 -5.92 -14.29
CA ASN A 168 -3.12 -5.02 -13.15
C ASN A 168 -3.41 -5.72 -11.82
N THR A 169 -2.89 -6.95 -11.68
CA THR A 169 -3.01 -7.78 -10.48
C THR A 169 -1.69 -8.45 -10.15
N VAL A 170 -1.52 -8.80 -8.88
CA VAL A 170 -0.49 -9.73 -8.42
C VAL A 170 -1.16 -11.04 -8.04
N VAL A 171 -0.73 -12.13 -8.67
CA VAL A 171 -1.27 -13.47 -8.46
C VAL A 171 -0.35 -14.22 -7.51
N PHE A 172 -0.94 -14.76 -6.46
CA PHE A 172 -0.25 -15.52 -5.42
C PHE A 172 -0.48 -17.03 -5.58
N PRO A 173 0.50 -17.85 -5.20
CA PRO A 173 0.39 -19.29 -5.31
C PRO A 173 -0.64 -19.81 -4.31
N THR A 174 -1.43 -20.78 -4.75
CA THR A 174 -2.32 -21.57 -3.87
C THR A 174 -1.64 -22.82 -3.33
N ILE A 175 -0.43 -23.11 -3.81
CA ILE A 175 0.44 -24.20 -3.37
C ILE A 175 1.44 -23.67 -2.34
N GLY A 176 1.62 -24.41 -1.25
CA GLY A 176 2.64 -24.12 -0.24
C GLY A 176 2.17 -24.37 1.19
N SER A 177 3.06 -24.10 2.15
CA SER A 177 2.79 -24.29 3.58
C SER A 177 1.85 -23.23 4.17
N ARG A 178 1.98 -21.99 3.71
CA ARG A 178 1.20 -20.83 4.18
C ARG A 178 1.01 -19.84 3.02
N PRO A 179 -0.21 -19.29 2.83
CA PRO A 179 -0.44 -18.31 1.77
C PRO A 179 0.25 -16.97 2.09
N MET A 180 0.99 -16.44 1.12
CA MET A 180 1.72 -15.16 1.25
C MET A 180 0.82 -13.99 1.70
N PRO A 181 -0.41 -13.78 1.20
CA PRO A 181 -1.35 -12.79 1.74
C PRO A 181 -1.50 -12.80 3.28
N SER A 182 -1.54 -14.00 3.87
CA SER A 182 -1.66 -14.16 5.32
C SER A 182 -0.38 -13.83 6.08
N MET A 183 0.76 -13.80 5.40
CA MET A 183 2.06 -13.41 5.95
C MET A 183 2.19 -11.89 6.04
N LEU A 184 1.43 -11.14 5.24
CA LEU A 184 1.54 -9.69 5.06
C LEU A 184 0.46 -8.98 5.88
N GLY A 185 0.69 -8.80 7.17
CA GLY A 185 -0.28 -8.17 8.07
C GLY A 185 -1.57 -9.00 8.29
N GLY A 186 -1.55 -10.28 7.92
CA GLY A 186 -2.62 -11.24 8.25
C GLY A 186 -3.90 -11.12 7.44
N GLY A 187 -3.86 -10.73 6.16
CA GLY A 187 -5.10 -10.67 5.36
C GLY A 187 -5.09 -11.64 4.20
N ASP A 188 -5.83 -11.27 3.15
CA ASP A 188 -6.41 -12.25 2.25
C ASP A 188 -6.60 -11.67 0.84
N LEU A 189 -7.51 -12.26 0.08
CA LEU A 189 -7.71 -11.98 -1.34
C LEU A 189 -9.17 -11.58 -1.61
N ASP A 190 -9.75 -10.78 -0.72
CA ASP A 190 -11.11 -10.24 -0.85
C ASP A 190 -11.17 -8.84 -1.49
N GLY A 191 -10.01 -8.33 -1.94
CA GLY A 191 -9.85 -6.96 -2.46
C GLY A 191 -8.61 -6.23 -1.93
N ASP A 192 -7.79 -6.89 -1.10
CA ASP A 192 -6.53 -6.35 -0.61
C ASP A 192 -5.59 -5.94 -1.76
N THR A 193 -4.88 -4.83 -1.53
CA THR A 193 -3.84 -4.31 -2.43
C THR A 193 -2.47 -4.48 -1.82
N TYR A 194 -1.49 -4.84 -2.65
CA TYR A 194 -0.14 -5.20 -2.27
C TYR A 194 0.85 -4.29 -3.00
N ASN A 195 1.78 -3.72 -2.24
CA ASN A 195 2.91 -3.00 -2.80
C ASN A 195 3.94 -4.03 -3.27
N VAL A 196 4.26 -3.99 -4.56
CA VAL A 196 5.26 -4.84 -5.22
C VAL A 196 6.39 -3.96 -5.72
N ILE A 197 7.58 -4.14 -5.15
CA ILE A 197 8.79 -3.38 -5.49
C ILE A 197 9.79 -4.34 -6.14
N PRO A 198 10.04 -4.22 -7.45
CA PRO A 198 10.98 -5.09 -8.15
C PRO A 198 12.43 -4.75 -7.81
N LEU A 199 13.18 -5.71 -7.27
CA LEU A 199 14.57 -5.52 -6.79
C LEU A 199 15.61 -5.52 -7.91
N ASN A 200 15.25 -5.97 -9.11
CA ASN A 200 16.09 -5.80 -10.30
C ASN A 200 16.15 -4.33 -10.75
N ILE A 201 15.11 -3.53 -10.47
CA ILE A 201 15.08 -2.08 -10.73
C ILE A 201 15.63 -1.32 -9.51
N HIS A 202 15.26 -1.74 -8.30
CA HIS A 202 15.67 -1.09 -7.05
C HIS A 202 16.48 -2.02 -6.13
N PRO A 203 17.70 -2.42 -6.52
CA PRO A 203 18.54 -3.29 -5.70
C PRO A 203 18.91 -2.66 -4.35
N GLN A 204 18.98 -1.33 -4.27
CA GLN A 204 19.27 -0.57 -3.06
C GLN A 204 18.20 -0.68 -1.97
N LEU A 205 16.97 -1.08 -2.34
CA LEU A 205 15.87 -1.33 -1.40
C LEU A 205 15.89 -2.77 -0.85
N ARG A 206 16.83 -3.61 -1.28
CA ARG A 206 16.91 -5.00 -0.82
C ARG A 206 17.15 -5.06 0.70
N PRO A 207 16.26 -5.73 1.46
CA PRO A 207 16.49 -5.99 2.87
C PRO A 207 17.75 -6.84 3.09
N THR A 208 18.57 -6.47 4.07
CA THR A 208 19.74 -7.26 4.49
C THR A 208 19.30 -8.45 5.35
N ILE A 209 18.18 -8.30 6.07
CA ILE A 209 17.64 -9.29 6.99
C ILE A 209 16.23 -9.68 6.51
N THR A 210 15.95 -10.97 6.46
CA THR A 210 14.60 -11.52 6.27
C THR A 210 14.08 -12.05 7.60
N VAL A 211 12.87 -11.64 7.98
CA VAL A 211 12.22 -12.05 9.23
C VAL A 211 10.98 -12.88 8.92
N ASP A 212 10.81 -13.98 9.65
CA ASP A 212 9.62 -14.82 9.51
C ASP A 212 8.34 -14.03 9.81
N PRO A 213 7.27 -14.24 9.04
CA PRO A 213 6.02 -13.55 9.24
C PRO A 213 5.37 -13.94 10.57
N ALA A 214 4.77 -12.96 11.26
CA ALA A 214 4.03 -13.24 12.49
C ALA A 214 2.88 -14.22 12.23
N SER A 215 2.43 -14.92 13.27
CA SER A 215 1.42 -15.98 13.11
C SER A 215 0.05 -15.47 12.64
N TYR A 216 -0.29 -14.21 12.93
CA TYR A 216 -1.58 -13.59 12.63
C TYR A 216 -2.78 -14.48 12.97
N ALA A 217 -2.68 -15.17 14.12
CA ALA A 217 -3.73 -16.06 14.57
C ALA A 217 -5.04 -15.29 14.74
N ARG A 218 -6.10 -15.82 14.12
CA ARG A 218 -7.44 -15.23 14.24
C ARG A 218 -7.85 -15.22 15.72
N PRO A 219 -8.41 -14.11 16.23
CA PRO A 219 -8.94 -14.08 17.59
C PRO A 219 -9.97 -15.19 17.77
N THR A 220 -9.92 -15.86 18.93
CA THR A 220 -10.91 -16.89 19.27
C THR A 220 -12.31 -16.28 19.25
N ARG A 221 -13.19 -16.83 18.40
CA ARG A 221 -14.58 -16.41 18.34
C ARG A 221 -15.23 -16.69 19.69
N LYS A 222 -15.66 -15.63 20.39
CA LYS A 222 -16.57 -15.77 21.53
C LYS A 222 -17.98 -15.94 20.98
N LEU A 223 -18.52 -17.15 21.09
CA LEU A 223 -19.92 -17.40 20.82
C LEU A 223 -20.74 -16.77 21.95
N LEU A 224 -21.80 -16.05 21.60
CA LEU A 224 -22.77 -15.58 22.58
C LEU A 224 -23.73 -16.74 22.87
N ASP A 225 -23.94 -17.04 24.14
CA ASP A 225 -24.85 -18.11 24.58
C ASP A 225 -26.34 -17.82 24.27
N GLN A 226 -26.66 -16.63 23.77
CA GLN A 226 -28.02 -16.20 23.48
C GLN A 226 -28.34 -16.36 21.99
N GLY A 227 -29.30 -17.24 21.70
CA GLY A 227 -29.82 -17.46 20.36
C GLY A 227 -30.36 -16.17 19.73
N PHE A 228 -29.99 -15.94 18.46
CA PHE A 228 -30.51 -14.94 17.53
C PHE A 228 -31.03 -13.62 18.14
N ALA A 229 -30.20 -12.57 18.09
CA ALA A 229 -30.65 -11.21 18.32
C ALA A 229 -31.72 -10.80 17.28
N ARG A 230 -33.00 -10.80 17.68
CA ARG A 230 -34.12 -10.26 16.90
C ARG A 230 -34.04 -8.74 16.84
N LEU A 231 -34.11 -8.17 15.64
CA LEU A 231 -34.47 -6.81 15.18
C LEU A 231 -33.98 -5.53 15.93
N GLY A 232 -33.55 -5.58 17.19
CA GLY A 232 -33.00 -4.46 17.97
C GLY A 232 -31.50 -4.22 17.79
N SER A 233 -30.79 -5.09 17.07
CA SER A 233 -29.34 -4.95 16.82
C SER A 233 -29.00 -3.86 15.80
N VAL A 234 -29.96 -3.43 14.98
CA VAL A 234 -29.77 -2.35 14.00
C VAL A 234 -29.49 -1.03 14.73
N THR A 235 -30.13 -0.78 15.88
CA THR A 235 -29.94 0.44 16.67
C THR A 235 -28.55 0.54 17.28
N PHE A 236 -27.92 -0.59 17.63
CA PHE A 236 -26.54 -0.62 18.15
C PHE A 236 -25.51 -0.24 17.09
N PHE A 237 -25.75 -0.59 15.82
CA PHE A 237 -24.85 -0.27 14.72
C PHE A 237 -24.73 1.25 14.50
N PHE A 238 -25.81 2.02 14.74
CA PHE A 238 -25.81 3.48 14.61
C PHE A 238 -25.11 4.19 15.79
N LEU A 239 -25.13 3.61 16.99
CA LEU A 239 -24.47 4.17 18.19
C LEU A 239 -22.96 3.87 18.25
N TRP A 240 -22.47 2.83 17.57
CA TRP A 240 -21.05 2.47 17.57
C TRP A 240 -20.19 3.34 16.63
N ARG A 241 -20.79 3.87 15.56
CA ARG A 241 -20.10 4.64 14.52
C ARG A 241 -19.34 5.89 15.05
N PRO A 242 -19.89 6.67 16.00
CA PRO A 242 -19.19 7.80 16.62
C PRO A 242 -17.99 7.38 17.50
N ILE A 243 -18.13 6.29 18.26
CA ILE A 243 -17.08 5.77 19.16
C ILE A 243 -15.86 5.30 18.35
N ARG A 244 -16.11 4.68 17.18
CA ARG A 244 -15.06 4.27 16.23
C ARG A 244 -14.24 5.46 15.71
N SER A 245 -14.88 6.57 15.39
CA SER A 245 -14.20 7.79 14.91
C SER A 245 -13.17 8.30 15.93
N ALA A 246 -13.52 8.23 17.21
CA ALA A 246 -12.67 8.66 18.32
C ALA A 246 -11.48 7.71 18.62
N LEU A 247 -11.58 6.42 18.25
CA LEU A 247 -10.50 5.44 18.44
C LEU A 247 -9.54 5.39 17.25
N SER A 248 -9.99 5.73 16.05
CA SER A 248 -9.09 5.86 14.88
C SER A 248 -8.20 7.10 14.94
N SER A 249 -8.56 8.12 15.71
CA SER A 249 -7.73 9.31 15.92
C SER A 249 -6.64 9.12 16.99
N SER A 250 -6.76 8.10 17.87
CA SER A 250 -5.81 7.84 18.95
C SER A 250 -4.70 6.83 18.62
N SER A 251 -4.71 6.23 17.42
CA SER A 251 -3.65 5.31 16.97
C SER A 251 -2.37 5.99 16.47
N SER A 252 -2.27 7.32 16.62
CA SER A 252 -1.01 8.05 16.45
C SER A 252 -0.29 8.12 17.80
N LEU A 253 0.56 7.13 18.08
CA LEU A 253 1.54 7.25 19.16
C LEU A 253 2.63 8.23 18.70
N PRO A 254 2.97 9.27 19.47
CA PRO A 254 4.07 10.17 19.14
C PRO A 254 5.41 9.40 19.14
N ASP A 255 6.26 9.69 18.14
CA ASP A 255 7.55 9.04 17.86
C ASP A 255 8.54 8.98 19.05
N GLN A 256 8.28 9.72 20.13
CA GLN A 256 9.12 9.70 21.33
C GLN A 256 8.92 8.46 22.21
N LEU A 257 7.86 7.66 22.02
CA LEU A 257 7.59 6.44 22.80
C LEU A 257 8.06 5.14 22.13
N THR A 258 8.31 5.13 20.82
CA THR A 258 8.77 3.94 20.09
C THR A 258 10.22 3.57 20.42
N ALA A 259 11.05 4.53 20.81
CA ALA A 259 12.43 4.30 21.23
C ALA A 259 12.57 3.55 22.59
N SER A 260 11.49 3.45 23.39
CA SER A 260 11.53 2.83 24.72
C SER A 260 10.77 1.49 24.83
N LEU A 261 10.20 0.99 23.74
CA LEU A 261 9.37 -0.22 23.79
C LEU A 261 10.17 -1.47 23.40
N SER A 262 10.14 -2.46 24.28
CA SER A 262 10.72 -3.79 24.00
C SER A 262 9.94 -4.50 22.88
N SER A 263 10.60 -5.42 22.16
CA SER A 263 10.00 -6.20 21.05
C SER A 263 8.66 -6.87 21.42
N MET A 264 8.46 -7.21 22.70
CA MET A 264 7.22 -7.77 23.25
C MET A 264 6.05 -6.78 23.32
N GLN A 265 6.32 -5.49 23.53
CA GLN A 265 5.28 -4.45 23.59
C GLN A 265 4.80 -4.07 22.18
N LEU A 266 5.71 -4.04 21.20
CA LEU A 266 5.35 -3.87 19.78
C LEU A 266 4.53 -5.06 19.25
N LEU A 267 4.88 -6.29 19.65
CA LEU A 267 4.10 -7.49 19.31
C LEU A 267 2.69 -7.47 19.91
N ARG A 268 2.54 -6.93 21.13
CA ARG A 268 1.20 -6.78 21.76
C ARG A 268 0.36 -5.71 21.08
N ALA A 269 0.96 -4.59 20.67
CA ALA A 269 0.27 -3.54 19.93
C ALA A 269 -0.18 -4.05 18.54
N SER A 270 0.67 -4.81 17.83
CA SER A 270 0.34 -5.37 16.51
C SER A 270 -0.81 -6.39 16.60
N LEU A 271 -0.80 -7.27 17.60
CA LEU A 271 -1.90 -8.21 17.86
C LEU A 271 -3.21 -7.47 18.16
N LEU A 272 -3.16 -6.35 18.89
CA LEU A 272 -4.35 -5.54 19.19
C LEU A 272 -4.92 -4.88 17.92
N CYS A 273 -4.07 -4.27 17.08
CA CYS A 273 -4.49 -3.65 15.83
C CYS A 273 -5.16 -4.65 14.88
N ASN A 274 -4.57 -5.85 14.73
CA ASN A 274 -5.15 -6.91 13.88
C ASN A 274 -6.44 -7.51 14.45
N SER A 275 -6.57 -7.53 15.77
CA SER A 275 -7.85 -7.89 16.41
C SER A 275 -8.95 -6.91 16.04
N ILE A 276 -8.65 -5.61 15.98
CA ILE A 276 -9.63 -4.54 15.69
C ILE A 276 -10.08 -4.55 14.22
N THR A 277 -9.20 -4.88 13.28
CA THR A 277 -9.58 -5.05 11.86
C THR A 277 -10.47 -6.28 11.66
N GLY A 278 -10.16 -7.42 12.28
CA GLY A 278 -10.96 -8.64 12.20
C GLY A 278 -12.37 -8.54 12.82
N ILE A 279 -12.57 -7.59 13.74
CA ILE A 279 -13.88 -7.28 14.34
C ILE A 279 -14.85 -6.66 13.33
N ARG A 280 -14.40 -6.13 12.19
CA ARG A 280 -15.29 -5.48 11.19
C ARG A 280 -16.27 -6.44 10.51
N CYS A 281 -15.87 -7.69 10.27
CA CYS A 281 -16.68 -8.67 9.52
C CYS A 281 -17.44 -9.67 10.42
N SER A 282 -17.11 -9.72 11.72
CA SER A 282 -17.87 -10.49 12.70
C SER A 282 -18.78 -9.53 13.46
N ALA A 283 -20.07 -9.84 13.60
CA ALA A 283 -21.01 -9.05 14.39
C ALA A 283 -20.65 -9.12 15.89
N PHE A 284 -19.54 -8.49 16.27
CA PHE A 284 -18.89 -8.63 17.56
C PHE A 284 -19.27 -7.44 18.43
N VAL A 285 -20.18 -7.67 19.37
CA VAL A 285 -20.45 -6.72 20.45
C VAL A 285 -19.46 -7.02 21.57
N GLN A 286 -18.37 -6.27 21.62
CA GLN A 286 -17.51 -6.24 22.81
C GLN A 286 -18.10 -5.26 23.81
N ASP A 287 -18.41 -5.76 25.00
CA ASP A 287 -18.74 -4.96 26.17
C ASP A 287 -17.57 -4.01 26.46
N ILE A 288 -17.85 -2.70 26.50
CA ILE A 288 -16.87 -1.60 26.70
C ILE A 288 -16.01 -1.83 27.96
N SER A 289 -16.55 -2.55 28.94
CA SER A 289 -15.86 -2.93 30.18
C SER A 289 -14.67 -3.87 29.99
N CYS A 290 -14.64 -4.68 28.91
CA CYS A 290 -13.54 -5.60 28.60
C CYS A 290 -12.36 -4.90 27.90
N LEU A 291 -12.65 -3.88 27.08
CA LEU A 291 -11.64 -3.09 26.38
C LEU A 291 -10.86 -2.18 27.35
N THR A 292 -11.55 -1.55 28.30
CA THR A 292 -10.94 -0.76 29.38
C THR A 292 -10.05 -1.60 30.29
N ARG A 293 -10.46 -2.82 30.65
CA ARG A 293 -9.62 -3.75 31.45
C ARG A 293 -8.37 -4.24 30.72
N SER A 294 -8.41 -4.31 29.39
CA SER A 294 -7.27 -4.74 28.58
C SER A 294 -6.27 -3.59 28.37
N LEU A 295 -6.75 -2.36 28.20
CA LEU A 295 -5.93 -1.15 28.13
C LEU A 295 -5.27 -0.80 29.48
N LEU A 296 -5.97 -0.99 30.60
CA LEU A 296 -5.42 -0.76 31.95
C LEU A 296 -4.35 -1.77 32.38
N ARG A 297 -4.18 -2.90 31.66
CA ARG A 297 -3.07 -3.85 31.88
C ARG A 297 -1.82 -3.53 31.06
N LEU A 298 -1.86 -2.50 30.23
CA LEU A 298 -0.76 -2.04 29.38
C LEU A 298 -0.06 -0.78 29.92
N GLN A 299 -0.55 -0.20 31.01
CA GLN A 299 0.16 0.79 31.84
C GLN A 299 0.87 0.07 32.99
#